data_AF-A0A1Z4II10-F1
#
_entry.id   AF-A0A1Z4II10-F1
#
_cell.length_a   1.000
_cell.length_b   1.000
_cell.length_c   1.000
_cell.angle_alpha   90.00
_cell.angle_beta   90.00
_cell.angle_gamma   90.00
#
_symmetry.space_group_name_H-M   'P 1'
#
loop_
_entity.id
_entity.type
_entity.pdbx_description
1 polymer ?
#
loop_
_entity_poly.entity_id
_entity_poly.type
_entity_poly.pdbx_seq_one_letter_code
_entity_poly.pdbx_strand_id
1 'polypeptide(L)'
;MKVIVDTSVWSLALRRNTPQQPSPVVQRLRELIADDQVVLLGAVRQEVLSGIRSSEQFTRLKNSLRAFPDLQLTTEDYELAAEFYNSSKIHSQT
;
A
#
# COMPACT_ATOMS: atom_id res chain seq x y z
N MET A 1 0.04 17.38 -2.09
CA MET A 1 -0.25 16.56 -0.89
C MET A 1 0.20 15.15 -1.18
N LYS A 2 0.74 14.41 -0.19
CA LYS A 2 1.17 13.02 -0.34
C LYS A 2 0.12 12.08 0.25
N VAL A 3 -0.11 10.94 -0.39
CA VAL A 3 -1.10 9.93 0.00
C VAL A 3 -0.41 8.59 0.15
N ILE A 4 -0.53 7.99 1.32
CA ILE A 4 -0.11 6.60 1.57
C ILE A 4 -1.24 5.68 1.12
N VAL A 5 -0.91 4.70 0.29
CA VAL A 5 -1.89 3.73 -0.24
C VAL A 5 -1.68 2.37 0.42
N ASP A 6 -2.74 1.83 1.02
CA ASP A 6 -2.72 0.55 1.71
C ASP A 6 -2.52 -0.66 0.77
N THR A 7 -1.97 -1.76 1.29
CA THR A 7 -1.72 -3.00 0.53
C THR A 7 -3.00 -3.60 -0.07
N SER A 8 -4.16 -3.45 0.59
CA SER A 8 -5.43 -3.96 0.08
C SER A 8 -5.85 -3.28 -1.23
N VAL A 9 -5.57 -1.98 -1.37
CA VAL A 9 -5.86 -1.19 -2.58
C VAL A 9 -4.94 -1.60 -3.73
N TRP A 10 -3.65 -1.84 -3.46
CA TRP A 10 -2.73 -2.41 -4.45
C TRP A 10 -3.17 -3.79 -4.90
N SER A 11 -3.54 -4.66 -3.94
CA SER A 11 -4.04 -5.99 -4.23
C SER A 11 -5.29 -5.93 -5.11
N LEU A 12 -6.20 -4.99 -4.87
CA LEU A 12 -7.38 -4.77 -5.70
C LEU A 12 -7.01 -4.29 -7.11
N ALA A 13 -6.11 -3.31 -7.23
CA ALA A 13 -5.70 -2.73 -8.52
C ALA A 13 -4.92 -3.72 -9.40
N LEU A 14 -4.19 -4.67 -8.80
CA LEU A 14 -3.35 -5.64 -9.49
C LEU A 14 -4.07 -6.96 -9.84
N ARG A 15 -5.37 -7.10 -9.53
CA ARG A 15 -6.14 -8.31 -9.85
C ARG A 15 -6.24 -8.54 -11.36
N ARG A 16 -5.92 -9.77 -11.78
CA ARG A 16 -5.94 -10.20 -13.20
C ARG A 16 -7.32 -10.09 -13.87
N ASN A 17 -8.39 -10.32 -13.11
CA ASN A 17 -9.77 -10.23 -13.61
C ASN A 17 -10.36 -8.89 -13.22
N THR A 18 -9.89 -7.82 -13.87
CA THR A 18 -10.47 -6.49 -13.67
C THR A 18 -11.84 -6.45 -14.34
N PRO A 19 -12.93 -6.15 -13.61
CA PRO A 19 -14.25 -5.98 -14.21
C PRO A 19 -14.24 -4.85 -15.24
N GLN A 20 -15.19 -4.88 -16.20
CA GLN A 20 -15.29 -3.87 -17.27
C GLN A 20 -15.34 -2.44 -16.73
N GLN A 21 -15.91 -2.26 -15.53
CA GLN A 21 -15.85 -1.01 -14.79
C GLN A 21 -14.90 -1.16 -13.58
N PRO A 22 -13.79 -0.40 -13.53
CA PRO A 22 -12.90 -0.40 -12.37
C PRO A 22 -13.66 0.12 -11.14
N SER A 23 -13.33 -0.38 -9.95
CA SER A 23 -13.93 0.14 -8.73
C SER A 23 -13.58 1.63 -8.56
N PRO A 24 -14.44 2.43 -7.90
CA PRO A 24 -14.14 3.83 -7.62
C PRO A 24 -12.80 4.03 -6.90
N VAL A 25 -12.41 3.07 -6.05
CA VAL A 25 -11.12 3.07 -5.34
C VAL A 25 -9.94 2.93 -6.31
N VAL A 26 -10.02 2.04 -7.30
CA VAL A 26 -8.97 1.87 -8.32
C VAL A 26 -8.92 3.09 -9.24
N GLN A 27 -10.06 3.68 -9.56
CA GLN A 27 -10.11 4.92 -10.33
C GLN A 27 -9.42 6.06 -9.56
N ARG A 28 -9.74 6.23 -8.27
CA ARG A 28 -9.10 7.24 -7.44
C ARG A 28 -7.59 7.02 -7.30
N LEU A 29 -7.14 5.78 -7.18
CA LEU A 29 -5.72 5.45 -7.19
C LEU A 29 -5.04 5.92 -8.49
N ARG A 30 -5.67 5.68 -9.65
CA ARG A 30 -5.12 6.10 -10.95
C ARG A 30 -4.96 7.62 -11.04
N GLU A 31 -5.94 8.37 -10.55
CA GLU A 31 -5.87 9.84 -10.47
C GLU A 31 -4.70 10.28 -9.58
N LEU A 32 -4.57 9.71 -8.39
CA LEU A 32 -3.47 10.02 -7.47
C LEU A 32 -2.09 9.68 -8.05
N ILE A 33 -1.98 8.60 -8.82
CA ILE A 33 -0.75 8.22 -9.53
C ILE A 33 -0.45 9.25 -10.63
N ALA A 34 -1.46 9.65 -11.41
CA ALA A 34 -1.30 10.65 -12.48
C ALA A 34 -0.87 12.02 -11.93
N ASP A 35 -1.31 12.36 -10.73
CA ASP A 35 -1.00 13.61 -10.03
C ASP A 35 0.30 13.54 -9.20
N ASP A 36 1.06 12.44 -9.28
CA ASP A 36 2.32 12.20 -8.53
C ASP A 36 2.16 12.36 -6.99
N GLN A 37 1.01 11.94 -6.46
CA GLN A 37 0.68 12.10 -5.04
C GLN A 37 0.93 10.85 -4.21
N VAL A 38 1.20 9.71 -4.85
CA VAL A 38 1.33 8.42 -4.14
C VAL A 38 2.72 8.24 -3.55
N VAL A 39 2.76 7.91 -2.26
CA VAL A 39 3.97 7.45 -1.56
C VAL A 39 3.73 6.09 -0.94
N LEU A 40 4.81 5.33 -0.76
CA LEU A 40 4.74 4.00 -0.15
C LEU A 40 5.40 4.00 1.23
N LEU A 41 4.85 3.20 2.13
CA LEU A 41 5.61 2.73 3.28
C LEU A 41 6.44 1.53 2.85
N GLY A 42 7.65 1.40 3.40
CA GLY A 42 8.51 0.24 3.14
C GLY A 42 7.81 -1.10 3.42
N ALA A 43 6.98 -1.15 4.46
CA ALA A 43 6.17 -2.33 4.80
C ALA A 43 5.14 -2.68 3.70
N VAL A 44 4.39 -1.69 3.19
CA VAL A 44 3.42 -1.90 2.09
C VAL A 44 4.14 -2.38 0.84
N ARG A 45 5.27 -1.76 0.48
CA ARG A 45 6.08 -2.19 -0.68
C ARG A 45 6.52 -3.65 -0.53
N GLN A 46 7.02 -4.02 0.65
CA GLN A 46 7.48 -5.37 0.94
C GLN A 46 6.33 -6.38 0.84
N GLU A 47 5.18 -6.09 1.45
CA GLU A 47 4.01 -6.97 1.43
C GLU A 47 3.47 -7.20 0.01
N VAL A 48 3.30 -6.13 -0.78
CA VAL A 48 2.84 -6.20 -2.17
C VAL A 48 3.76 -7.08 -3.02
N LEU A 49 5.08 -7.01 -2.81
CA LEU A 49 6.06 -7.81 -3.54
C LEU A 49 6.12 -9.27 -3.06
N SER A 50 5.93 -9.53 -1.77
CA SER A 50 5.97 -10.87 -1.18
C SER A 50 4.81 -11.76 -1.63
N GLY A 51 3.71 -11.19 -2.11
CA GLY A 51 2.58 -11.96 -2.66
C GLY A 51 2.84 -12.62 -4.03
N ILE A 52 3.97 -12.34 -4.70
CA ILE A 52 4.22 -12.74 -6.09
C ILE A 52 5.11 -13.98 -6.19
N ARG A 53 4.57 -15.08 -6.72
CA ARG A 53 5.31 -16.36 -6.89
C ARG A 53 6.24 -16.39 -8.10
N SER A 54 5.89 -15.70 -9.18
CA SER A 54 6.69 -15.70 -10.42
C SER A 54 7.79 -14.64 -10.34
N SER A 55 9.04 -15.04 -10.53
CA SER A 55 10.20 -14.13 -10.56
C SER A 55 10.06 -13.03 -11.63
N GLU A 56 9.46 -13.36 -12.76
CA GLU A 56 9.19 -12.40 -13.84
C GLU A 56 8.15 -11.36 -13.39
N GLN A 57 7.03 -11.81 -12.82
CA GLN A 57 5.99 -10.91 -12.31
C GLN A 57 6.51 -10.05 -11.16
N PHE A 58 7.33 -10.63 -10.28
CA PHE A 58 7.99 -9.92 -9.19
C PHE A 58 8.87 -8.80 -9.73
N THR A 59 9.71 -9.10 -10.73
CA THR A 59 10.63 -8.11 -11.31
C THR A 59 9.88 -6.98 -12.00
N ARG A 60 8.82 -7.30 -12.76
CA ARG A 60 7.96 -6.29 -13.39
C ARG A 60 7.31 -5.37 -12.36
N LEU A 61 6.67 -5.95 -11.33
CA LEU A 61 6.01 -5.17 -10.28
C LEU A 61 7.01 -4.33 -9.47
N LYS A 62 8.15 -4.91 -9.09
CA LYS A 62 9.24 -4.21 -8.40
C LYS A 62 9.69 -2.98 -9.18
N ASN A 63 9.87 -3.12 -10.50
CA ASN A 63 10.29 -2.00 -11.33
C ASN A 63 9.21 -0.92 -11.42
N SER A 64 7.93 -1.29 -11.55
CA SER A 64 6.83 -0.33 -11.53
C SER A 64 6.73 0.42 -10.20
N LEU A 65 6.89 -0.28 -9.07
CA LEU A 65 6.80 0.35 -7.74
C LEU A 65 7.95 1.32 -7.45
N ARG A 66 9.06 1.29 -8.18
CA ARG A 66 10.16 2.25 -8.02
C ARG A 66 9.77 3.68 -8.40
N ALA A 67 8.69 3.86 -9.17
CA ALA A 67 8.16 5.18 -9.47
C ALA A 67 7.61 5.90 -8.22
N PHE A 68 7.22 5.17 -7.19
CA PHE A 68 6.69 5.75 -5.96
C PHE A 68 7.81 5.87 -4.91
N PRO A 69 8.07 7.07 -4.36
CA PRO A 69 9.06 7.22 -3.30
C PRO A 69 8.57 6.60 -1.99
N ASP A 70 9.51 6.12 -1.18
CA ASP A 70 9.21 5.65 0.16
C ASP A 70 9.13 6.83 1.15
N LEU A 71 8.08 6.84 1.96
CA LEU A 71 8.01 7.68 3.15
C LEU A 71 8.82 7.00 4.26
N GLN A 72 9.82 7.72 4.77
CA GLN A 72 10.66 7.26 5.86
C GLN A 72 9.90 7.38 7.18
N LEU A 73 9.96 6.31 7.98
CA LEU A 73 9.42 6.29 9.33
C LEU A 73 10.55 6.52 10.34
N THR A 74 10.24 7.17 11.44
CA THR A 74 11.15 7.32 12.58
C THR A 74 10.86 6.26 13.63
N THR A 75 11.73 6.15 14.65
CA THR A 75 11.49 5.25 15.78
C THR A 75 10.17 5.57 16.49
N GLU A 76 9.86 6.86 16.64
CA GLU A 76 8.65 7.35 17.30
C GLU A 76 7.37 6.93 16.58
N ASP A 77 7.39 6.83 15.24
CA ASP A 77 6.25 6.32 14.47
C ASP A 77 5.93 4.86 14.85
N TYR A 78 6.97 4.04 15.05
CA TYR A 78 6.80 2.65 15.46
C TYR A 78 6.33 2.52 16.90
N GLU A 79 6.86 3.34 17.80
CA GLU A 79 6.45 3.38 19.21
C GLU A 79 4.97 3.80 19.32
N LEU A 80 4.58 4.86 18.61
CA LEU A 80 3.19 5.33 18.57
C LEU A 80 2.24 4.28 17.96
N ALA A 81 2.67 3.58 16.91
CA ALA A 81 1.89 2.48 16.36
C ALA A 81 1.67 1.35 17.38
N ALA A 82 2.68 1.03 18.20
CA ALA A 82 2.56 0.04 19.28
C ALA A 82 1.60 0.51 20.38
N GLU A 83 1.62 1.79 20.74
CA GLU A 83 0.65 2.38 21.68
C GLU A 83 -0.78 2.26 21.16
N PHE A 84 -1.04 2.66 19.91
CA PHE A 84 -2.37 2.54 19.29
C PHE A 84 -2.86 1.09 19.24
N TYR A 85 -1.97 0.15 18.93
CA TYR A 85 -2.31 -1.27 18.96
C TYR A 85 -2.76 -1.71 20.36
N ASN A 86 -2.02 -1.34 21.40
CA ASN A 86 -2.36 -1.67 22.79
C ASN A 86 -3.70 -1.04 23.23
N SER A 87 -3.92 0.24 22.92
CA SER A 87 -5.17 0.93 23.23
C SER A 87 -6.38 0.31 22.53
N SER A 88 -6.21 -0.18 21.29
CA SER A 88 -7.29 -0.85 20.54
C SER A 88 -7.75 -2.16 21.21
N LYS A 89 -6.82 -2.89 21.86
CA LYS A 89 -7.16 -4.12 22.59
C LYS A 89 -7.99 -3.87 23.84
N ILE A 90 -7.70 -2.79 24.55
CA ILE A 90 -8.41 -2.43 25.78
C ILE A 90 -9.88 -2.16 25.45
N HIS A 91 -10.16 -1.44 24.37
CA HIS A 91 -11.53 -1.12 23.94
C HIS A 91 -12.29 -2.31 23.34
N SER A 92 -11.61 -3.36 22.91
CA SER A 92 -12.24 -4.56 22.34
C SER A 92 -12.69 -5.58 23.41
N GLN A 93 -12.42 -5.32 24.70
CA GLN A 93 -12.77 -6.18 25.83
C GLN A 93 -13.92 -5.63 26.70
N THR A 94 -14.46 -4.47 26.36
CA THR A 94 -15.67 -3.83 26.93
C THR A 94 -16.80 -3.88 25.93
#